data_AF-A0A4V2FSV4-F1
#
_entry.id   AF-A0A4V2FSV4-F1
#
_cell.length_a   1.000
_cell.length_b   1.000
_cell.length_c   1.000
_cell.angle_alpha   90.00
_cell.angle_beta   90.00
_cell.angle_gamma   90.00
#
_symmetry.space_group_name_H-M   'P 1'
#
loop_
_entity.id
_entity.type
_entity.pdbx_description
1 polymer ?
#
loop_
_entity_poly.entity_id
_entity_poly.type
_entity_poly.pdbx_seq_one_letter_code
_entity_poly.pdbx_strand_id
1 'polypeptide(L)'
;MKQAFNNFIYVGESVNIQKAIFQHIKGIFPPNLSFIHEIAQVLGISYESSYRRIRSDKVLSFEELYKLCAHFRISVDSFCGAPINKVVL
;
A
#
# COMPACT_ATOMS: atom_id res chain seq x y z
N MET A 1 23.01 13.17 -10.86
CA MET A 1 22.28 11.93 -10.48
C MET A 1 21.39 12.13 -9.24
N LYS A 2 20.48 13.11 -9.28
CA LYS A 2 19.42 13.33 -8.26
C LYS A 2 18.14 13.87 -8.91
N GLN A 3 17.73 13.29 -10.03
CA GLN A 3 16.57 13.80 -10.78
C GLN A 3 15.79 12.63 -11.37
N ALA A 4 15.00 11.97 -10.53
CA ALA A 4 13.94 11.06 -10.95
C ALA A 4 12.87 10.76 -9.88
N PHE A 5 12.90 11.40 -8.70
CA PHE A 5 11.89 11.18 -7.65
C PHE A 5 10.80 12.26 -7.58
N ASN A 6 10.83 13.25 -8.48
CA ASN A 6 10.03 14.48 -8.35
C ASN A 6 8.92 14.70 -9.39
N ASN A 7 8.53 13.68 -10.15
CA ASN A 7 7.38 13.80 -11.05
C ASN A 7 6.24 12.92 -10.55
N PHE A 8 5.25 13.51 -9.86
CA PHE A 8 3.79 13.25 -9.95
C PHE A 8 2.96 13.62 -8.69
N ILE A 9 3.28 14.72 -8.00
CA ILE A 9 2.36 15.28 -6.99
C ILE A 9 2.04 16.73 -7.36
N TYR A 10 1.27 16.94 -8.43
CA TYR A 10 0.44 18.14 -8.65
C TYR A 10 -0.55 17.82 -9.77
N VAL A 11 -1.79 17.46 -9.43
CA VAL A 11 -3.08 17.95 -9.99
C VAL A 11 -4.20 17.27 -9.17
N GLY A 12 -4.91 18.03 -8.33
CA GLY A 12 -6.33 17.83 -7.98
C GLY A 12 -6.83 16.55 -7.30
N GLU A 13 -6.08 15.44 -7.24
CA GLU A 13 -6.50 14.21 -6.58
C GLU A 13 -5.93 14.11 -5.17
N SER A 14 -6.79 13.84 -4.19
CA SER A 14 -6.34 13.36 -2.88
C SER A 14 -5.54 12.07 -3.08
N VAL A 15 -4.32 12.00 -2.52
CA VAL A 15 -3.50 10.78 -2.58
C VAL A 15 -4.29 9.65 -1.92
N ASN A 16 -4.72 8.68 -2.72
CA ASN A 16 -5.35 7.48 -2.20
C ASN A 16 -4.25 6.52 -1.72
N ILE A 17 -3.88 6.65 -0.43
CA ILE A 17 -2.82 5.86 0.21
C ILE A 17 -3.06 4.36 0.05
N GLN A 18 -4.32 3.91 0.13
CA GLN A 18 -4.68 2.51 -0.04
C GLN A 18 -4.33 1.99 -1.45
N LYS A 19 -4.65 2.75 -2.51
CA LYS A 19 -4.21 2.41 -3.87
C LYS A 19 -2.69 2.39 -3.99
N ALA A 20 -1.99 3.38 -3.40
CA ALA A 20 -0.53 3.45 -3.46
C ALA A 20 0.15 2.24 -2.81
N ILE A 21 -0.34 1.80 -1.64
CA ILE A 21 0.14 0.60 -0.95
C ILE A 21 -0.05 -0.64 -1.83
N PHE A 22 -1.25 -0.87 -2.36
CA PHE A 22 -1.51 -2.06 -3.18
C PHE A 22 -0.72 -2.04 -4.49
N GLN A 23 -0.50 -0.87 -5.10
CA GLN A 23 0.37 -0.72 -6.27
C GLN A 23 1.81 -1.08 -5.94
N HIS A 24 2.34 -0.62 -4.81
CA HIS A 24 3.69 -0.94 -4.38
C HIS A 24 3.87 -2.43 -4.09
N ILE A 25 2.95 -3.04 -3.34
CA ILE A 25 2.98 -4.50 -3.09
C ILE A 25 2.94 -5.25 -4.43
N LYS A 26 2.02 -4.87 -5.33
CA LYS A 26 1.91 -5.51 -6.65
C LYS A 26 3.18 -5.37 -7.49
N GLY A 27 3.91 -4.27 -7.36
CA GLY A 27 5.18 -4.03 -8.06
C GLY A 27 6.33 -4.95 -7.61
N ILE A 28 6.31 -5.41 -6.37
CA ILE A 28 7.29 -6.38 -5.84
C ILE A 28 6.79 -7.82 -5.85
N PHE A 29 5.51 -8.04 -6.14
CA PHE A 29 4.87 -9.35 -6.08
C PHE A 29 5.17 -10.20 -7.34
N PRO A 30 5.50 -11.49 -7.21
CA PRO A 30 5.77 -12.35 -8.35
C PRO A 30 4.57 -12.43 -9.31
N PRO A 31 4.77 -12.24 -10.64
CA PRO A 31 3.68 -12.18 -11.60
C PRO A 31 2.98 -13.53 -11.83
N ASN A 32 3.62 -14.64 -11.46
CA ASN A 32 3.10 -16.00 -11.60
C ASN A 32 2.19 -16.44 -10.44
N LEU A 33 1.99 -15.58 -9.44
CA LEU A 33 1.14 -15.86 -8.27
C LEU A 33 -0.14 -15.01 -8.31
N SER A 34 -1.20 -15.49 -7.68
CA SER A 34 -2.44 -14.73 -7.56
C SER A 34 -2.34 -13.69 -6.45
N PHE A 35 -2.20 -12.43 -6.84
CA PHE A 35 -2.13 -11.29 -5.91
C PHE A 35 -3.34 -11.22 -4.97
N ILE A 36 -4.56 -11.39 -5.50
CA ILE A 36 -5.79 -11.31 -4.70
C ILE A 36 -5.84 -12.44 -3.67
N HIS A 37 -5.37 -13.63 -4.05
CA HIS A 37 -5.30 -14.78 -3.15
C HIS A 37 -4.33 -14.53 -1.99
N GLU A 38 -3.14 -14.02 -2.29
CA GLU A 38 -2.15 -13.67 -1.26
C GLU A 38 -2.71 -12.65 -0.26
N ILE A 39 -3.33 -11.56 -0.76
CA ILE A 39 -3.94 -10.55 0.11
C ILE A 39 -5.06 -11.17 0.97
N ALA A 40 -5.86 -12.08 0.42
CA ALA A 40 -6.89 -12.78 1.18
C ALA A 40 -6.30 -13.60 2.33
N GLN A 41 -5.22 -14.34 2.06
CA GLN A 41 -4.51 -15.15 3.06
C GLN A 41 -3.91 -14.28 4.17
N VAL A 42 -3.16 -13.23 3.82
CA VAL A 42 -2.48 -12.35 4.79
C VAL A 42 -3.50 -11.64 5.69
N LEU A 43 -4.62 -11.18 5.13
CA LEU A 43 -5.64 -10.49 5.89
C LEU A 43 -6.58 -11.45 6.66
N GLY A 44 -6.62 -12.73 6.27
CA GLY A 44 -7.56 -13.71 6.83
C GLY A 44 -9.02 -13.41 6.44
N ILE A 45 -9.25 -12.95 5.21
CA ILE A 45 -10.57 -12.56 4.70
C ILE A 45 -10.91 -13.30 3.40
N SER A 46 -12.18 -13.25 2.97
CA SER A 46 -12.60 -13.87 1.72
C SER A 46 -11.94 -13.21 0.49
N TYR A 47 -11.83 -13.97 -0.60
CA TYR A 47 -11.30 -13.49 -1.89
C TYR A 47 -12.07 -12.26 -2.42
N GLU A 48 -13.39 -12.23 -2.25
CA GLU A 48 -14.21 -11.08 -2.61
C GLU A 48 -13.90 -9.86 -1.71
N SER A 49 -13.75 -10.10 -0.41
CA SER A 49 -13.41 -9.06 0.56
C SER A 49 -12.05 -8.45 0.29
N SER A 50 -11.04 -9.25 -0.06
CA SER A 50 -9.72 -8.75 -0.45
C SER A 50 -9.79 -7.99 -1.77
N TYR A 51 -10.54 -8.48 -2.74
CA TYR A 51 -10.73 -7.79 -4.02
C TYR A 51 -11.38 -6.41 -3.84
N ARG A 52 -12.29 -6.26 -2.85
CA ARG A 52 -12.87 -4.94 -2.47
C ARG A 52 -11.84 -3.98 -1.85
N ARG A 53 -10.87 -4.46 -1.05
CA ARG A 53 -9.77 -3.62 -0.55
C ARG A 53 -8.89 -3.17 -1.69
N ILE A 54 -8.49 -4.08 -2.56
CA ILE A 54 -7.56 -3.79 -3.66
C ILE A 54 -8.11 -2.68 -4.57
N ARG A 55 -9.42 -2.70 -4.86
CA ARG A 55 -10.06 -1.68 -5.69
C ARG A 55 -10.55 -0.44 -4.93
N SER A 56 -10.36 -0.40 -3.61
CA SER A 56 -10.82 0.68 -2.72
C SER A 56 -12.35 0.83 -2.58
N ASP A 57 -13.11 -0.24 -2.82
CA ASP A 57 -14.56 -0.32 -2.52
C ASP A 57 -14.86 -0.52 -1.03
N LYS A 58 -13.85 -0.91 -0.27
CA LYS A 58 -13.88 -1.00 1.18
C LYS A 58 -12.55 -0.50 1.73
N VAL A 59 -12.63 0.34 2.76
CA VAL A 59 -11.48 0.88 3.46
C VAL A 59 -10.66 -0.26 4.05
N LEU A 60 -9.35 -0.19 3.85
CA LEU A 60 -8.34 -1.01 4.51
C LEU A 60 -8.16 -0.49 5.94
N SER A 61 -8.43 -1.32 6.96
CA SER A 61 -8.23 -0.90 8.35
C SER A 61 -6.74 -0.73 8.67
N PHE A 62 -6.43 -0.05 9.78
CA PHE A 62 -5.04 0.12 10.21
C PHE A 62 -4.38 -1.22 10.60
N GLU A 63 -5.14 -2.14 11.20
CA GLU A 63 -4.67 -3.50 11.51
C GLU A 63 -4.43 -4.32 10.23
N GLU A 64 -5.31 -4.21 9.24
CA GLU A 64 -5.11 -4.84 7.93
C GLU A 64 -3.86 -4.28 7.23
N LEU A 65 -3.66 -2.95 7.30
CA LEU A 65 -2.45 -2.29 6.80
C LEU A 65 -1.19 -2.82 7.51
N TYR A 66 -1.19 -2.88 8.84
CA TYR A 66 -0.06 -3.39 9.61
C TYR A 66 0.29 -4.82 9.20
N LYS A 67 -0.70 -5.70 9.05
CA LYS A 67 -0.48 -7.09 8.59
C LYS A 67 0.20 -7.14 7.22
N LEU A 68 -0.27 -6.35 6.26
CA LEU A 68 0.32 -6.28 4.93
C LEU A 68 1.75 -5.77 4.98
N CYS A 69 1.99 -4.67 5.69
CA CYS A 69 3.32 -4.08 5.83
C CYS A 69 4.31 -5.04 6.51
N ALA A 70 3.88 -5.75 7.55
CA ALA A 70 4.71 -6.77 8.21
C ALA A 70 5.04 -7.94 7.28
N HIS A 71 4.04 -8.46 6.55
CA HIS A 71 4.21 -9.59 5.63
C HIS A 71 5.15 -9.27 4.47
N PHE A 72 4.92 -8.13 3.81
CA PHE A 72 5.69 -7.71 2.64
C PHE A 72 6.96 -6.91 2.99
N ARG A 73 7.24 -6.71 4.30
CA ARG A 73 8.39 -5.94 4.82
C ARG A 73 8.46 -4.51 4.27
N ILE A 74 7.31 -3.83 4.25
CA ILE A 74 7.19 -2.46 3.74
C ILE A 74 7.04 -1.49 4.91
N SER A 75 7.82 -0.41 4.91
CA SER A 75 7.61 0.70 5.85
C SER A 75 6.43 1.56 5.42
N VAL A 76 5.44 1.72 6.31
CA VAL A 76 4.25 2.58 6.11
C VAL A 76 4.64 4.04 5.83
N ASP A 77 5.73 4.52 6.45
CA ASP A 77 6.22 5.89 6.29
C ASP A 77 6.52 6.26 4.83
N SER A 78 6.82 5.26 4.00
CA SER A 78 7.06 5.42 2.55
C SER A 78 5.86 5.96 1.79
N PHE A 79 4.64 5.81 2.33
CA PHE A 79 3.39 6.27 1.70
C PHE A 79 2.76 7.48 2.38
N CYS A 80 3.12 7.72 3.65
CA CYS A 80 2.57 8.81 4.45
C CYS A 80 3.28 10.15 4.19
N GLY A 81 4.38 10.16 3.42
CA GLY A 81 5.03 11.40 2.98
C GLY A 81 5.40 12.32 4.14
N ALA A 82 6.31 11.91 5.02
CA ALA A 82 6.92 12.83 5.97
C ALA A 82 8.32 13.24 5.46
N PRO A 83 8.67 14.53 5.59
CA PRO A 83 9.07 15.01 6.90
C PRO A 83 8.13 16.11 7.39
N ILE A 84 7.13 15.74 8.18
CA ILE A 84 6.24 16.70 8.85
C ILE A 84 6.84 17.24 10.17
N ASN A 85 8.18 17.30 10.23
CA ASN A 85 9.05 17.58 11.39
C ASN A 85 9.50 16.33 12.18
N LYS A 86 10.83 16.23 12.28
CA LYS A 86 11.62 15.28 13.06
C LYS A 86 11.16 15.25 14.53
N VAL A 87 10.95 14.05 15.08
CA VAL A 87 11.50 13.71 16.41
C VAL A 87 12.17 12.35 16.27
N VAL A 88 13.47 12.38 16.00
CA VAL A 88 14.36 11.31 16.44
C VAL A 88 14.61 11.63 17.92
N LEU A 89 14.47 10.60 18.77
CA LEU A 89 14.69 10.65 20.22
C LEU A 89 15.78 11.64 20.66
#